data_AF-A0A5Q2W3F6-F1
#
_entry.id   AF-A0A5Q2W3F6-F1
#
_cell.length_a   1.000
_cell.length_b   1.000
_cell.length_c   1.000
_cell.angle_alpha   90.00
_cell.angle_beta   90.00
_cell.angle_gamma   90.00
#
_symmetry.space_group_name_H-M   'P 1'
#
loop_
_entity.id
_entity.type
_entity.pdbx_description
1 polymer ?
#
loop_
_entity_poly.entity_id
_entity_poly.type
_entity_poly.pdbx_seq_one_letter_code
_entity_poly.pdbx_strand_id
1 'polypeptide(L)'
;MRTWSQLSLTRRAMLLEGVLRALAGQPRAEGAGRFAPVDLGRVLGMDRAPEVKTIRRKIGQLTARGRAGDLLAGMAAHHLGRPGAASRDEDLGLVLYVDGHVRAYQGTKKIAKTHLSRLRFPAPATVETWISDAAGDPVLVVMSAPGASLAMELRSLLPQLRKAVGDDRRVLVGFDRGGWSPALFAHMAARGFDVLTWRKGHTENVAGDLFAETVSIDETGREHHWILADTIVELPIKNGGGTYPMRQVTRLDTKKGLTKQVHVLTTRTDLPAVEIMYRMGSRWRQENYFRYARGHLGLDSHDSYAASQDDPDRSVPNPAKRHSHLAVQNATARVERERARTDAALLAARTTTPGQAGVVVTNTLHNALTADLHAAEDDLAAARADHKHVPARVRLGDLAPGQQVLDTETKLIHHAIRIAAFNTTTAIARDIRINTGYARADQEAYTLARQVLTQPGDIVPDEAAGTLTVRLDPLPTSRETDAIAELCEHLTATRTTYPGTDLTLRYEIKNRT
;
A
#
# COMPACT_ATOMS: atom_id res chain seq x y z
N MET A 1 -25.27 9.17 18.67
CA MET A 1 -24.73 7.85 18.25
C MET A 1 -25.88 6.85 18.19
N ARG A 2 -26.39 6.53 16.99
CA ARG A 2 -27.27 5.37 16.80
C ARG A 2 -26.37 4.18 16.48
N THR A 3 -26.31 3.23 17.40
CA THR A 3 -25.53 2.00 17.30
C THR A 3 -25.90 1.20 16.04
N TRP A 4 -24.93 0.48 15.51
CA TRP A 4 -25.04 -0.45 14.37
C TRP A 4 -25.98 -1.65 14.61
N SER A 5 -26.88 -1.58 15.60
CA SER A 5 -27.75 -2.66 16.06
C SER A 5 -29.01 -2.89 15.21
N GLN A 6 -29.27 -2.07 14.18
CA GLN A 6 -30.43 -2.24 13.28
C GLN A 6 -30.05 -2.39 11.80
N LEU A 7 -29.01 -3.20 11.50
CA LEU A 7 -28.91 -3.77 10.17
C LEU A 7 -30.00 -4.85 10.04
N SER A 8 -30.95 -4.70 9.12
CA SER A 8 -31.92 -5.76 8.81
C SER A 8 -31.16 -7.08 8.57
N LEU A 9 -31.69 -8.21 9.04
CA LEU A 9 -31.08 -9.55 8.92
C LEU A 9 -30.52 -9.78 7.50
N THR A 10 -31.27 -9.33 6.49
CA THR A 10 -30.92 -9.37 5.07
C THR A 10 -29.62 -8.64 4.70
N ARG A 11 -29.27 -7.52 5.33
CA ARG A 11 -28.03 -6.77 5.01
C ARG A 11 -26.79 -7.44 5.59
N ARG A 12 -26.89 -7.99 6.81
CA ARG A 12 -25.80 -8.77 7.43
C ARG A 12 -25.52 -10.03 6.63
N ALA A 13 -26.58 -10.78 6.28
CA ALA A 13 -26.47 -11.98 5.46
C ALA A 13 -25.77 -11.73 4.12
N MET A 14 -26.01 -10.58 3.47
CA MET A 14 -25.35 -10.27 2.18
C MET A 14 -23.85 -9.99 2.29
N LEU A 15 -23.40 -9.32 3.36
CA LEU A 15 -21.97 -9.09 3.57
C LEU A 15 -21.26 -10.38 3.99
N LEU A 16 -21.90 -11.18 4.86
CA LEU A 16 -21.41 -12.50 5.26
C LEU A 16 -21.32 -13.45 4.07
N GLU A 17 -22.33 -13.49 3.20
CA GLU A 17 -22.29 -14.24 1.94
C GLU A 17 -21.05 -13.87 1.13
N GLY A 18 -20.79 -12.58 0.95
CA GLY A 18 -19.62 -12.12 0.21
C GLY A 18 -18.31 -12.61 0.82
N VAL A 19 -18.20 -12.56 2.15
CA VAL A 19 -17.01 -13.00 2.88
C VAL A 19 -16.82 -14.51 2.78
N LEU A 20 -17.85 -15.31 3.08
CA LEU A 20 -17.77 -16.77 3.02
C LEU A 20 -17.49 -17.25 1.60
N ARG A 21 -18.13 -16.63 0.60
CA ARG A 21 -17.87 -16.94 -0.81
C ARG A 21 -16.44 -16.60 -1.22
N ALA A 22 -15.89 -15.47 -0.73
CA ALA A 22 -14.50 -15.10 -0.98
C ALA A 22 -13.51 -16.06 -0.28
N LEU A 23 -13.80 -16.49 0.95
CA LEU A 23 -13.03 -17.51 1.68
C LEU A 23 -12.99 -18.83 0.93
N ALA A 24 -14.10 -19.23 0.31
CA ALA A 24 -14.20 -20.41 -0.54
C ALA A 24 -13.60 -20.21 -1.96
N GLY A 25 -12.79 -19.16 -2.17
CA GLY A 25 -12.07 -18.92 -3.43
C GLY A 25 -12.93 -18.38 -4.58
N GLN A 26 -14.14 -17.88 -4.29
CA GLN A 26 -15.08 -17.36 -5.29
C GLN A 26 -15.41 -15.87 -5.09
N PRO A 27 -14.42 -14.96 -5.06
CA PRO A 27 -14.59 -13.59 -4.56
C PRO A 27 -15.56 -12.70 -5.36
N ARG A 28 -15.94 -13.07 -6.58
CA ARG A 28 -16.89 -12.32 -7.42
C ARG A 28 -18.31 -12.89 -7.34
N ALA A 29 -19.32 -12.04 -7.56
CA ALA A 29 -20.72 -12.43 -7.51
C ALA A 29 -21.05 -13.61 -8.44
N GLU A 30 -20.41 -13.72 -9.61
CA GLU A 30 -20.59 -14.85 -10.54
C GLU A 30 -20.18 -16.18 -9.92
N GLY A 31 -19.25 -16.15 -8.98
CA GLY A 31 -18.77 -17.32 -8.25
C GLY A 31 -19.85 -17.98 -7.39
N ALA A 32 -20.94 -17.28 -7.06
CA ALA A 32 -22.08 -17.87 -6.35
C ALA A 32 -22.72 -19.04 -7.13
N GLY A 33 -22.61 -19.04 -8.46
CA GLY A 33 -23.09 -20.15 -9.30
C GLY A 33 -22.26 -21.44 -9.20
N ARG A 34 -21.18 -21.45 -8.42
CA ARG A 34 -20.30 -22.61 -8.23
C ARG A 34 -20.58 -23.40 -6.95
N PHE A 35 -21.55 -22.96 -6.15
CA PHE A 35 -21.96 -23.61 -4.91
C PHE A 35 -23.34 -24.21 -5.06
N ALA A 36 -23.58 -25.32 -4.38
CA ALA A 36 -24.94 -25.76 -4.10
C ALA A 36 -25.63 -24.70 -3.22
N PRO A 37 -26.71 -24.06 -3.68
CA PRO A 37 -27.29 -22.94 -2.96
C PRO A 37 -27.82 -23.31 -1.57
N VAL A 38 -28.30 -24.53 -1.38
CA VAL A 38 -28.78 -25.03 -0.08
C VAL A 38 -27.63 -25.17 0.92
N ASP A 39 -26.49 -25.70 0.48
CA ASP A 39 -25.35 -25.93 1.38
C ASP A 39 -24.74 -24.63 1.89
N LEU A 40 -24.48 -23.67 0.99
CA LEU A 40 -24.02 -22.33 1.40
C LEU A 40 -25.12 -21.59 2.19
N GLY A 41 -26.40 -21.85 1.88
CA GLY A 41 -27.53 -21.35 2.64
C GLY A 41 -27.44 -21.76 4.10
N ARG A 42 -27.26 -23.04 4.38
CA ARG A 42 -27.16 -23.59 5.75
C ARG A 42 -26.04 -22.92 6.54
N VAL A 43 -24.87 -22.71 5.94
CA VAL A 43 -23.75 -22.00 6.58
C VAL A 43 -24.11 -20.54 6.90
N LEU A 44 -24.89 -19.89 6.04
CA LEU A 44 -25.38 -18.53 6.22
C LEU A 44 -26.57 -18.41 7.20
N GLY A 45 -27.11 -19.52 7.71
CA GLY A 45 -28.35 -19.53 8.48
C GLY A 45 -29.58 -19.21 7.64
N MET A 46 -29.59 -19.66 6.38
CA MET A 46 -30.68 -19.45 5.41
C MET A 46 -31.06 -20.79 4.75
N ASP A 47 -32.30 -20.93 4.28
CA ASP A 47 -32.69 -22.11 3.50
C ASP A 47 -31.88 -22.25 2.20
N ARG A 48 -31.43 -21.12 1.65
CA ARG A 48 -30.69 -21.03 0.40
C ARG A 48 -29.85 -19.76 0.32
N ALA A 49 -28.64 -19.87 -0.23
CA ALA A 49 -27.79 -18.76 -0.58
C ALA A 49 -28.34 -17.93 -1.76
N PRO A 50 -28.12 -16.60 -1.78
CA PRO A 50 -28.61 -15.74 -2.84
C PRO A 50 -27.90 -16.00 -4.18
N GLU A 51 -28.66 -15.95 -5.28
CA GLU A 51 -28.11 -16.06 -6.63
C GLU A 51 -27.43 -14.77 -7.09
N VAL A 52 -26.64 -14.86 -8.17
CA VAL A 52 -25.88 -13.74 -8.78
C VAL A 52 -26.75 -12.49 -8.97
N LYS A 53 -27.98 -12.63 -9.49
CA LYS A 53 -28.91 -11.52 -9.69
C LYS A 53 -29.28 -10.84 -8.37
N THR A 54 -29.51 -11.61 -7.31
CA THR A 54 -29.83 -11.10 -5.98
C THR A 54 -28.63 -10.42 -5.35
N ILE A 55 -27.44 -11.02 -5.44
CA ILE A 55 -26.19 -10.43 -4.96
C ILE A 55 -25.97 -9.06 -5.61
N ARG A 56 -25.95 -8.99 -6.94
CA ARG A 56 -25.75 -7.73 -7.69
C ARG A 56 -26.78 -6.66 -7.31
N ARG A 57 -28.06 -7.02 -7.23
CA ARG A 57 -29.13 -6.11 -6.81
C ARG A 57 -28.91 -5.59 -5.39
N LYS A 58 -28.55 -6.46 -4.43
CA LYS A 58 -28.36 -6.09 -3.02
C LYS A 58 -27.10 -5.26 -2.81
N ILE A 59 -26.01 -5.57 -3.50
CA ILE A 59 -24.82 -4.72 -3.53
C ILE A 59 -25.17 -3.36 -4.13
N GLY A 60 -25.91 -3.29 -5.23
CA GLY A 60 -26.39 -2.03 -5.79
C GLY A 60 -27.21 -1.19 -4.80
N GLN A 61 -28.03 -1.81 -3.96
CA GLN A 61 -28.76 -1.13 -2.88
C GLN A 61 -27.85 -0.61 -1.76
N LEU A 62 -26.70 -1.24 -1.52
CA LEU A 62 -25.68 -0.75 -0.58
C LEU A 62 -24.90 0.41 -1.21
N THR A 63 -24.45 0.25 -2.45
CA THR A 63 -23.78 1.27 -3.26
C THR A 63 -24.59 2.56 -3.33
N ALA A 64 -25.90 2.46 -3.56
CA ALA A 64 -26.81 3.62 -3.65
C ALA A 64 -26.87 4.48 -2.37
N ARG A 65 -26.34 4.00 -1.24
CA ARG A 65 -26.25 4.80 -0.01
C ARG A 65 -25.06 5.75 0.00
N GLY A 66 -24.02 5.53 -0.81
CA GLY A 66 -22.82 6.37 -0.80
C GLY A 66 -22.05 6.31 0.53
N ARG A 67 -22.03 5.15 1.20
CA ARG A 67 -21.45 4.97 2.55
C ARG A 67 -20.41 3.85 2.62
N ALA A 68 -19.83 3.44 1.50
CA ALA A 68 -18.80 2.40 1.51
C ALA A 68 -17.55 2.84 2.30
N GLY A 69 -17.17 4.12 2.20
CA GLY A 69 -16.09 4.70 3.02
C GLY A 69 -16.36 4.63 4.53
N ASP A 70 -17.60 4.89 4.97
CA ASP A 70 -18.00 4.76 6.38
C ASP A 70 -17.93 3.31 6.87
N LEU A 71 -18.32 2.35 6.02
CA LEU A 71 -18.22 0.92 6.34
C LEU A 71 -16.76 0.53 6.59
N LEU A 72 -15.87 0.89 5.67
CA LEU A 72 -14.44 0.62 5.80
C LEU A 72 -13.84 1.32 7.02
N ALA A 73 -14.25 2.57 7.30
CA ALA A 73 -13.82 3.29 8.50
C ALA A 73 -14.25 2.57 9.79
N GLY A 74 -15.49 2.06 9.82
CA GLY A 74 -16.01 1.29 10.96
C GLY A 74 -15.28 -0.03 11.15
N MET A 75 -14.95 -0.73 10.06
CA MET A 75 -14.15 -1.95 10.10
C MET A 75 -12.73 -1.67 10.59
N ALA A 76 -12.11 -0.59 10.11
CA ALA A 76 -10.79 -0.16 10.55
C ALA A 76 -10.76 0.14 12.06
N ALA A 77 -11.73 0.93 12.55
CA ALA A 77 -11.84 1.24 13.98
C ALA A 77 -12.05 -0.03 14.82
N HIS A 78 -12.88 -0.96 14.36
CA HIS A 78 -13.06 -2.24 15.04
C HIS A 78 -11.77 -3.07 15.05
N HIS A 79 -11.05 -3.19 13.94
CA HIS A 79 -9.80 -3.93 13.84
C HIS A 79 -8.72 -3.37 14.77
N LEU A 80 -8.53 -2.04 14.74
CA LEU A 80 -7.52 -1.34 15.53
C LEU A 80 -7.87 -1.25 17.02
N GLY A 81 -9.16 -1.39 17.37
CA GLY A 81 -9.66 -1.40 18.74
C GLY A 81 -9.63 -2.78 19.42
N ARG A 82 -9.23 -3.85 18.72
CA ARG A 82 -9.15 -5.20 19.31
C ARG A 82 -8.05 -5.27 20.36
N PRO A 83 -8.25 -6.04 21.45
CA PRO A 83 -7.17 -6.40 22.36
C PRO A 83 -6.00 -7.03 21.58
N GLY A 84 -4.78 -6.55 21.78
CA GLY A 84 -3.60 -7.01 21.04
C GLY A 84 -3.40 -6.39 19.65
N ALA A 85 -4.22 -5.41 19.24
CA ALA A 85 -3.96 -4.62 18.03
C ALA A 85 -2.78 -3.65 18.19
N ALA A 86 -2.46 -3.24 19.42
CA ALA A 86 -1.20 -2.58 19.73
C ALA A 86 -0.05 -3.60 19.72
N SER A 87 1.16 -3.14 19.46
CA SER A 87 2.35 -3.95 19.73
C SER A 87 2.33 -4.46 21.18
N ARG A 88 2.90 -5.65 21.42
CA ARG A 88 3.16 -6.13 22.79
C ARG A 88 4.11 -5.20 23.56
N ASP A 89 4.90 -4.43 22.83
CA ASP A 89 5.71 -3.34 23.34
C ASP A 89 4.85 -2.06 23.41
N GLU A 90 4.46 -1.67 24.62
CA GLU A 90 3.64 -0.48 24.88
C GLU A 90 4.29 0.80 24.33
N ASP A 91 5.63 0.87 24.34
CA ASP A 91 6.36 2.03 23.84
C ASP A 91 6.21 2.18 22.32
N LEU A 92 6.08 1.08 21.58
CA LEU A 92 5.94 1.10 20.12
C LEU A 92 4.60 1.72 19.67
N GLY A 93 3.52 1.50 20.42
CA GLY A 93 2.17 1.92 20.06
C GLY A 93 1.61 1.14 18.84
N LEU A 94 0.82 1.83 18.01
CA LEU A 94 0.28 1.25 16.78
C LEU A 94 1.23 1.46 15.59
N VAL A 95 1.43 0.43 14.78
CA VAL A 95 2.17 0.55 13.51
C VAL A 95 1.21 0.37 12.34
N LEU A 96 1.19 1.34 11.44
CA LEU A 96 0.39 1.32 10.21
C LEU A 96 1.31 1.49 9.00
N TYR A 97 1.19 0.60 8.03
CA TYR A 97 1.88 0.72 6.75
C TYR A 97 0.94 1.24 5.68
N VAL A 98 1.41 2.21 4.88
CA VAL A 98 0.63 2.82 3.81
C VAL A 98 1.36 2.65 2.48
N ASP A 99 0.64 2.13 1.50
CA ASP A 99 1.15 1.95 0.14
C ASP A 99 0.04 2.14 -0.91
N GLY A 100 0.46 2.54 -2.11
CA GLY A 100 -0.42 2.69 -3.26
C GLY A 100 -0.48 1.40 -4.07
N HIS A 101 -1.68 0.95 -4.42
CA HIS A 101 -1.90 -0.16 -5.34
C HIS A 101 -2.51 0.36 -6.64
N VAL A 102 -1.88 -0.01 -7.76
CA VAL A 102 -2.36 0.36 -9.10
C VAL A 102 -3.09 -0.82 -9.71
N ARG A 103 -4.38 -0.62 -10.00
CA ARG A 103 -5.23 -1.60 -10.68
C ARG A 103 -5.39 -1.23 -12.15
N ALA A 104 -4.87 -2.09 -13.03
CA ALA A 104 -4.99 -1.96 -14.47
C ALA A 104 -6.46 -2.00 -14.90
N TYR A 105 -6.84 -1.10 -15.79
CA TYR A 105 -8.15 -1.10 -16.45
C TYR A 105 -8.01 -1.60 -17.88
N GLN A 106 -8.80 -2.62 -18.23
CA GLN A 106 -8.78 -3.28 -19.54
C GLN A 106 -10.12 -3.18 -20.28
N GLY A 107 -11.06 -2.39 -19.77
CA GLY A 107 -12.35 -2.17 -20.43
C GLY A 107 -12.31 -1.03 -21.46
N THR A 108 -13.49 -0.63 -21.93
CA THR A 108 -13.65 0.34 -23.02
C THR A 108 -13.78 1.80 -22.57
N LYS A 109 -13.86 2.07 -21.26
CA LYS A 109 -14.03 3.43 -20.73
C LYS A 109 -12.74 4.24 -20.86
N LYS A 110 -12.86 5.54 -21.19
CA LYS A 110 -11.72 6.46 -21.33
C LYS A 110 -11.33 7.01 -19.96
N ILE A 111 -10.52 6.27 -19.20
CA ILE A 111 -10.08 6.70 -17.87
C ILE A 111 -8.65 7.25 -17.87
N ALA A 112 -8.27 7.91 -16.78
CA ALA A 112 -6.90 8.40 -16.57
C ALA A 112 -5.86 7.27 -16.68
N LYS A 113 -4.69 7.62 -17.23
CA LYS A 113 -3.52 6.72 -17.27
C LYS A 113 -2.62 6.97 -16.06
N THR A 114 -2.09 5.89 -15.49
CA THR A 114 -1.02 5.97 -14.49
C THR A 114 0.10 4.99 -14.86
N HIS A 115 1.29 5.18 -14.30
CA HIS A 115 2.42 4.30 -14.57
C HIS A 115 2.22 2.96 -13.85
N LEU A 116 2.12 1.87 -14.62
CA LEU A 116 2.06 0.52 -14.06
C LEU A 116 3.47 -0.04 -13.97
N SER A 117 4.05 -0.07 -12.77
CA SER A 117 5.43 -0.55 -12.55
C SER A 117 5.68 -1.96 -13.10
N ARG A 118 4.66 -2.84 -13.08
CA ARG A 118 4.76 -4.21 -13.62
C ARG A 118 4.84 -4.24 -15.15
N LEU A 119 4.13 -3.32 -15.81
CA LEU A 119 4.13 -3.21 -17.27
C LEU A 119 5.24 -2.27 -17.79
N ARG A 120 5.81 -1.44 -16.91
CA ARG A 120 6.83 -0.42 -17.21
C ARG A 120 6.37 0.65 -18.23
N PHE A 121 5.06 0.82 -18.39
CA PHE A 121 4.49 1.89 -19.21
C PHE A 121 3.20 2.47 -18.60
N PRO A 122 2.79 3.70 -18.98
CA PRO A 122 1.51 4.28 -18.56
C PRO A 122 0.31 3.58 -19.22
N ALA A 123 -0.62 3.06 -18.42
CA ALA A 123 -1.85 2.43 -18.91
C ALA A 123 -3.08 2.97 -18.17
N PRO A 124 -4.29 2.84 -18.75
CA PRO A 124 -5.53 3.15 -18.04
C PRO A 124 -5.58 2.37 -16.72
N ALA A 125 -5.74 3.07 -15.60
CA ALA A 125 -5.72 2.42 -14.29
C ALA A 125 -6.31 3.32 -13.20
N THR A 126 -6.82 2.68 -12.15
CA THR A 126 -7.20 3.33 -10.89
C THR A 126 -6.11 3.12 -9.85
N VAL A 127 -5.96 4.10 -8.96
CA VAL A 127 -5.03 4.02 -7.82
C VAL A 127 -5.85 3.88 -6.54
N GLU A 128 -5.35 3.07 -5.62
CA GLU A 128 -5.95 2.80 -4.32
C GLU A 128 -4.87 2.99 -3.26
N THR A 129 -5.18 3.67 -2.16
CA THR A 129 -4.28 3.81 -1.02
C THR A 129 -4.69 2.80 0.04
N TRP A 130 -3.81 1.85 0.34
CA TRP A 130 -4.05 0.77 1.29
C TRP A 130 -3.28 1.01 2.57
N ILE A 131 -3.94 0.72 3.68
CA ILE A 131 -3.38 0.78 5.03
C ILE A 131 -3.44 -0.62 5.63
N SER A 132 -2.31 -1.12 6.11
CA SER A 132 -2.23 -2.37 6.86
C SER A 132 -1.64 -2.16 8.24
N ASP A 133 -1.90 -3.08 9.17
CA ASP A 133 -1.28 -3.07 10.49
C ASP A 133 0.16 -3.63 10.48
N ALA A 134 0.75 -3.78 11.67
CA ALA A 134 2.09 -4.32 11.88
C ALA A 134 2.28 -5.76 11.34
N ALA A 135 1.21 -6.56 11.31
CA ALA A 135 1.21 -7.93 10.77
C ALA A 135 1.08 -7.94 9.24
N GLY A 136 0.75 -6.80 8.63
CA GLY A 136 0.46 -6.69 7.21
C GLY A 136 -1.00 -7.02 6.87
N ASP A 137 -1.86 -7.13 7.88
CA ASP A 137 -3.30 -7.32 7.65
C ASP A 137 -3.90 -5.99 7.19
N PRO A 138 -4.64 -5.96 6.05
CA PRO A 138 -5.28 -4.76 5.57
C PRO A 138 -6.35 -4.28 6.55
N VAL A 139 -6.36 -2.97 6.79
CA VAL A 139 -7.24 -2.30 7.76
C VAL A 139 -8.19 -1.35 7.04
N LEU A 140 -7.67 -0.57 6.09
CA LEU A 140 -8.44 0.45 5.37
C LEU A 140 -7.93 0.56 3.93
N VAL A 141 -8.84 0.87 3.02
CA VAL A 141 -8.51 1.31 1.66
C VAL A 141 -9.33 2.54 1.31
N VAL A 142 -8.71 3.47 0.59
CA VAL A 142 -9.41 4.58 -0.06
C VAL A 142 -9.10 4.60 -1.54
N MET A 143 -10.08 5.03 -2.33
CA MET A 143 -9.84 5.29 -3.75
C MET A 143 -9.09 6.61 -3.87
N SER A 144 -7.94 6.58 -4.53
CA SER A 144 -7.15 7.77 -4.79
C SER A 144 -7.91 8.74 -5.68
N ALA A 145 -7.93 10.02 -5.30
CA ALA A 145 -8.41 11.07 -6.19
C ALA A 145 -7.51 11.15 -7.43
N PRO A 146 -8.05 11.35 -8.64
CA PRO A 146 -7.25 11.41 -9.86
C PRO A 146 -6.12 12.46 -9.78
N GLY A 147 -4.87 12.00 -9.87
CA GLY A 147 -3.68 12.85 -9.85
C GLY A 147 -3.19 13.27 -8.46
N ALA A 148 -3.78 12.75 -7.38
CA ALA A 148 -3.24 12.94 -6.04
C ALA A 148 -1.92 12.17 -5.87
N SER A 149 -1.01 12.75 -5.10
CA SER A 149 0.22 12.06 -4.67
C SER A 149 -0.03 11.33 -3.35
N LEU A 150 0.73 10.27 -3.08
CA LEU A 150 0.65 9.54 -1.80
C LEU A 150 0.81 10.49 -0.60
N ALA A 151 1.66 11.52 -0.70
CA ALA A 151 1.81 12.52 0.36
C ALA A 151 0.54 13.35 0.62
N MET A 152 -0.21 13.71 -0.42
CA MET A 152 -1.48 14.43 -0.28
C MET A 152 -2.58 13.51 0.27
N GLU A 153 -2.61 12.27 -0.18
CA GLU A 153 -3.56 11.27 0.31
C GLU A 153 -3.34 10.98 1.79
N LEU A 154 -2.08 10.72 2.18
CA LEU A 154 -1.69 10.55 3.58
C LEU A 154 -2.17 11.72 4.43
N ARG A 155 -1.92 12.96 4.00
CA ARG A 155 -2.40 14.17 4.69
C ARG A 155 -3.93 14.16 4.87
N SER A 156 -4.67 13.79 3.83
CA SER A 156 -6.13 13.74 3.86
C SER A 156 -6.69 12.61 4.74
N LEU A 157 -5.93 11.53 4.92
CA LEU A 157 -6.33 10.34 5.68
C LEU A 157 -6.12 10.49 7.20
N LEU A 158 -5.20 11.36 7.65
CA LEU A 158 -4.87 11.50 9.06
C LEU A 158 -6.10 11.73 9.97
N PRO A 159 -7.09 12.58 9.63
CA PRO A 159 -8.26 12.77 10.49
C PRO A 159 -9.09 11.49 10.65
N GLN A 160 -9.25 10.71 9.57
CA GLN A 160 -9.98 9.45 9.60
C GLN A 160 -9.24 8.39 10.42
N LEU A 161 -7.91 8.32 10.27
CA LEU A 161 -7.07 7.43 11.06
C LEU A 161 -7.11 7.79 12.54
N ARG A 162 -7.03 9.08 12.87
CA ARG A 162 -7.12 9.57 14.25
C ARG A 162 -8.46 9.17 14.88
N LYS A 163 -9.56 9.34 14.15
CA LYS A 163 -10.89 8.88 14.60
C LYS A 163 -10.98 7.37 14.82
N ALA A 164 -10.30 6.56 13.99
CA ALA A 164 -10.30 5.11 14.12
C ALA A 164 -9.43 4.61 15.28
N VAL A 165 -8.34 5.31 15.58
CA VAL A 165 -7.34 4.93 16.58
C VAL A 165 -7.68 5.50 17.97
N GLY A 166 -8.29 6.67 18.04
CA GLY A 166 -8.43 7.47 19.27
C GLY A 166 -7.34 8.52 19.42
N ASP A 167 -7.56 9.48 20.30
CA ASP A 167 -6.73 10.69 20.39
C ASP A 167 -5.37 10.44 21.08
N ASP A 168 -5.35 9.54 22.06
CA ASP A 168 -4.18 9.36 22.94
C ASP A 168 -3.17 8.34 22.42
N ARG A 169 -3.60 7.43 21.54
CA ARG A 169 -2.73 6.34 21.06
C ARG A 169 -1.69 6.89 20.09
N ARG A 170 -0.42 6.59 20.38
CA ARG A 170 0.71 6.86 19.50
C ARG A 170 0.66 5.94 18.27
N VAL A 171 0.93 6.50 17.09
CA VAL A 171 0.86 5.79 15.82
C VAL A 171 2.10 6.04 14.99
N LEU A 172 2.84 4.98 14.66
CA LEU A 172 3.92 4.99 13.69
C LEU A 172 3.39 4.66 12.30
N VAL A 173 3.55 5.58 11.36
CA VAL A 173 3.07 5.43 9.98
C VAL A 173 4.26 5.21 9.03
N GLY A 174 4.36 3.99 8.51
CA GLY A 174 5.39 3.57 7.57
C GLY A 174 4.95 3.67 6.12
N PHE A 175 5.71 4.37 5.26
CA PHE A 175 5.38 4.49 3.83
C PHE A 175 6.62 4.62 2.93
N ASP A 176 6.47 4.28 1.66
CA ASP A 176 7.57 4.35 0.68
C ASP A 176 7.90 5.80 0.24
N ARG A 177 8.96 5.98 -0.56
CA ARG A 177 9.46 7.26 -1.10
C ARG A 177 8.41 8.08 -1.88
N GLY A 178 7.27 7.48 -2.25
CA GLY A 178 6.12 8.18 -2.81
C GLY A 178 5.52 9.21 -1.85
N GLY A 179 5.61 8.98 -0.53
CA GLY A 179 5.13 9.90 0.50
C GLY A 179 6.15 10.97 0.91
N TRP A 180 7.28 11.08 0.21
CA TRP A 180 8.36 12.00 0.58
C TRP A 180 7.93 13.48 0.56
N SER A 181 7.81 14.08 1.73
CA SER A 181 7.57 15.51 1.90
C SER A 181 7.92 15.94 3.34
N PRO A 182 9.01 16.69 3.57
CA PRO A 182 9.34 17.22 4.90
C PRO A 182 8.19 18.03 5.54
N ALA A 183 7.42 18.76 4.73
CA ALA A 183 6.22 19.47 5.18
C ALA A 183 5.08 18.53 5.62
N LEU A 184 4.98 17.34 5.03
CA LEU A 184 4.06 16.30 5.50
C LEU A 184 4.54 15.73 6.83
N PHE A 185 5.84 15.48 6.98
CA PHE A 185 6.39 14.88 8.20
C PHE A 185 6.14 15.77 9.42
N ALA A 186 6.44 17.07 9.30
CA ALA A 186 6.13 18.05 10.34
C ALA A 186 4.62 18.11 10.67
N HIS A 187 3.77 18.04 9.64
CA HIS A 187 2.32 18.05 9.81
C HIS A 187 1.77 16.81 10.53
N MET A 188 2.36 15.64 10.27
CA MET A 188 2.03 14.36 10.93
C MET A 188 2.44 14.38 12.40
N ALA A 189 3.69 14.79 12.68
CA ALA A 189 4.21 14.88 14.05
C ALA A 189 3.38 15.83 14.91
N ALA A 190 2.99 16.99 14.38
CA ALA A 190 2.11 17.95 15.05
C ALA A 190 0.69 17.41 15.34
N ARG A 191 0.32 16.23 14.83
CA ARG A 191 -0.96 15.54 15.04
C ARG A 191 -0.78 14.19 15.75
N GLY A 192 0.37 13.97 16.38
CA GLY A 192 0.67 12.75 17.14
C GLY A 192 0.86 11.51 16.26
N PHE A 193 1.24 11.69 14.99
CA PHE A 193 1.62 10.60 14.10
C PHE A 193 3.13 10.61 13.89
N ASP A 194 3.78 9.53 14.28
CA ASP A 194 5.18 9.31 13.98
C ASP A 194 5.36 8.84 12.54
N VAL A 195 6.48 9.25 11.94
CA VAL A 195 6.82 8.95 10.55
C VAL A 195 7.86 7.84 10.49
N LEU A 196 7.74 6.95 9.51
CA LEU A 196 8.77 5.99 9.12
C LEU A 196 8.84 5.91 7.59
N THR A 197 9.96 6.32 6.98
CA THR A 197 10.07 6.33 5.51
C THR A 197 11.50 6.19 5.02
N TRP A 198 11.68 5.83 3.76
CA TRP A 198 13.01 5.83 3.13
C TRP A 198 13.44 7.26 2.76
N ARG A 199 14.73 7.57 2.95
CA ARG A 199 15.29 8.82 2.42
C ARG A 199 15.21 8.84 0.89
N LYS A 200 14.75 9.96 0.33
CA LYS A 200 14.68 10.20 -1.11
C LYS A 200 15.67 11.29 -1.52
N GLY A 201 16.33 11.09 -2.66
CA GLY A 201 17.32 12.01 -3.20
C GLY A 201 18.74 11.51 -2.99
N HIS A 202 19.70 12.25 -3.55
CA HIS A 202 21.11 12.01 -3.31
C HIS A 202 21.48 12.48 -1.89
N THR A 203 22.36 11.73 -1.25
CA THR A 203 22.81 11.95 0.12
C THR A 203 24.27 11.56 0.22
N GLU A 204 25.06 12.35 0.94
CA GLU A 204 26.43 11.97 1.27
C GLU A 204 26.43 10.71 2.13
N ASN A 205 27.48 9.91 1.98
CA ASN A 205 27.67 8.72 2.79
C ASN A 205 27.96 9.12 4.23
N VAL A 206 27.31 8.43 5.17
CA VAL A 206 27.63 8.48 6.60
C VAL A 206 29.05 7.92 6.81
N ALA A 207 29.81 8.55 7.70
CA ALA A 207 31.16 8.14 8.04
C ALA A 207 31.19 6.71 8.61
N GLY A 208 32.23 5.95 8.27
CA GLY A 208 32.31 4.51 8.56
C GLY A 208 32.42 4.17 10.05
N ASP A 209 32.98 5.07 10.84
CA ASP A 209 33.17 4.99 12.29
C ASP A 209 31.87 5.12 13.09
N LEU A 210 30.79 5.62 12.47
CA LEU A 210 29.47 5.74 13.10
C LEU A 210 28.65 4.44 13.05
N PHE A 211 29.15 3.40 12.38
CA PHE A 211 28.44 2.14 12.21
C PHE A 211 28.79 1.14 13.32
N ALA A 212 27.75 0.52 13.88
CA ALA A 212 27.87 -0.55 14.86
C ALA A 212 27.05 -1.77 14.43
N GLU A 213 27.53 -2.97 14.78
CA GLU A 213 26.76 -4.20 14.62
C GLU A 213 25.58 -4.23 15.59
N THR A 214 24.45 -4.74 15.13
CA THR A 214 23.24 -4.87 15.95
C THR A 214 22.48 -6.13 15.57
N VAL A 215 21.94 -6.79 16.58
CA VAL A 215 21.14 -8.01 16.44
C VAL A 215 19.75 -7.77 17.02
N SER A 216 18.73 -8.26 16.34
CA SER A 216 17.35 -8.32 16.85
C SER A 216 16.79 -9.71 16.64
N ILE A 217 15.99 -10.19 17.58
CA ILE A 217 15.24 -11.44 17.46
C ILE A 217 13.78 -11.07 17.25
N ASP A 218 13.13 -11.62 16.23
CA ASP A 218 11.72 -11.38 16.01
C ASP A 218 10.82 -12.32 16.82
N GLU A 219 9.51 -12.10 16.71
CA GLU A 219 8.46 -12.89 17.37
C GLU A 219 8.47 -14.39 17.04
N THR A 220 9.20 -14.81 15.99
CA THR A 220 9.38 -16.21 15.59
C THR A 220 10.70 -16.80 16.07
N GLY A 221 11.49 -16.04 16.85
CA GLY A 221 12.82 -16.44 17.29
C GLY A 221 13.91 -16.27 16.22
N ARG A 222 13.61 -15.60 15.10
CA ARG A 222 14.59 -15.41 14.02
C ARG A 222 15.48 -14.22 14.31
N GLU A 223 16.79 -14.44 14.19
CA GLU A 223 17.79 -13.39 14.31
C GLU A 223 17.92 -12.55 13.03
N HIS A 224 18.04 -11.24 13.22
CA HIS A 224 18.28 -10.23 12.21
C HIS A 224 19.55 -9.47 12.56
N HIS A 225 20.56 -9.60 11.69
CA HIS A 225 21.88 -8.99 11.86
C HIS A 225 22.03 -7.79 10.92
N TRP A 226 22.36 -6.62 11.48
CA TRP A 226 22.57 -5.39 10.72
C TRP A 226 23.79 -4.61 11.22
N ILE A 227 24.37 -3.81 10.32
CA ILE A 227 25.37 -2.80 10.65
C ILE A 227 24.70 -1.44 10.46
N LEU A 228 24.50 -0.71 11.56
CA LEU A 228 23.65 0.48 11.60
C LEU A 228 24.43 1.70 12.10
N ALA A 229 24.18 2.85 11.49
CA ALA A 229 24.55 4.16 12.02
C ALA A 229 23.28 4.95 12.36
N ASP A 230 23.29 5.68 13.47
CA ASP A 230 22.15 6.43 13.98
C ASP A 230 22.52 7.91 14.11
N THR A 231 21.89 8.75 13.30
CA THR A 231 22.23 10.17 13.19
C THR A 231 20.98 11.05 13.14
N ILE A 232 21.16 12.37 13.21
CA ILE A 232 20.09 13.35 12.99
C ILE A 232 20.39 14.12 11.71
N VAL A 233 19.36 14.37 10.90
CA VAL A 233 19.47 15.14 9.65
C VAL A 233 18.43 16.25 9.59
N GLU A 234 18.83 17.41 9.06
CA GLU A 234 17.95 18.54 8.79
C GLU A 234 17.40 18.46 7.37
N LEU A 235 16.08 18.35 7.22
CA LEU A 235 15.43 18.27 5.92
C LEU A 235 14.85 19.63 5.50
N PRO A 236 15.21 20.19 4.34
CA PRO A 236 14.65 21.46 3.90
C PRO A 236 13.17 21.33 3.53
N ILE A 237 12.35 22.22 4.07
CA ILE A 237 10.95 22.38 3.67
C ILE A 237 10.89 23.41 2.54
N LYS A 238 10.31 23.00 1.40
CA LYS A 238 10.14 23.88 0.23
C LYS A 238 9.29 25.11 0.56
N ASN A 239 9.44 26.17 -0.24
CA ASN A 239 8.69 27.43 -0.16
C ASN A 239 8.93 28.22 1.15
N GLY A 240 10.17 28.22 1.66
CA GLY A 240 10.57 29.04 2.80
C GLY A 240 10.14 28.49 4.16
N GLY A 241 9.77 27.21 4.26
CA GLY A 241 9.31 26.58 5.49
C GLY A 241 10.41 26.15 6.47
N GLY A 242 11.64 26.64 6.31
CA GLY A 242 12.79 26.27 7.16
C GLY A 242 13.28 24.83 6.93
N THR A 243 13.82 24.22 7.99
CA THR A 243 14.21 22.80 8.02
C THR A 243 13.38 22.03 9.03
N TYR A 244 13.34 20.70 8.87
CA TYR A 244 12.71 19.79 9.81
C TYR A 244 13.70 18.69 10.22
N PRO A 245 14.07 18.59 11.52
CA PRO A 245 14.95 17.55 11.99
C PRO A 245 14.26 16.18 11.93
N MET A 246 15.00 15.17 11.50
CA MET A 246 14.58 13.78 11.59
C MET A 246 15.75 12.91 12.03
N ARG A 247 15.44 11.85 12.79
CA ARG A 247 16.38 10.77 13.02
C ARG A 247 16.56 9.97 11.76
N GLN A 248 17.80 9.64 11.45
CA GLN A 248 18.22 8.83 10.33
C GLN A 248 18.92 7.57 10.83
N VAL A 249 18.30 6.41 10.59
CA VAL A 249 18.95 5.11 10.77
C VAL A 249 19.45 4.64 9.41
N THR A 250 20.78 4.49 9.29
CA THR A 250 21.44 4.08 8.05
C THR A 250 21.93 2.65 8.18
N ARG A 251 21.51 1.78 7.26
CA ARG A 251 22.02 0.43 7.14
C ARG A 251 23.18 0.39 6.14
N LEU A 252 24.30 -0.19 6.56
CA LEU A 252 25.38 -0.57 5.66
C LEU A 252 25.05 -1.92 5.00
N ASP A 253 24.98 -1.93 3.67
CA ASP A 253 24.78 -3.14 2.88
C ASP A 253 26.10 -3.46 2.16
N THR A 254 26.75 -4.55 2.57
CA THR A 254 28.03 -5.02 2.01
C THR A 254 27.84 -6.20 1.05
N LYS A 255 26.58 -6.55 0.72
CA LYS A 255 26.29 -7.69 -0.15
C LYS A 255 26.84 -7.47 -1.56
N LYS A 256 27.30 -8.56 -2.18
CA LYS A 256 27.81 -8.59 -3.57
C LYS A 256 29.03 -7.70 -3.82
N GLY A 257 29.86 -7.44 -2.80
CA GLY A 257 31.10 -6.67 -2.95
C GLY A 257 30.90 -5.18 -3.20
N LEU A 258 29.65 -4.68 -3.10
CA LEU A 258 29.32 -3.26 -3.21
C LEU A 258 28.93 -2.75 -1.83
N THR A 259 29.59 -1.69 -1.38
CA THR A 259 29.20 -0.98 -0.16
C THR A 259 28.12 0.04 -0.51
N LYS A 260 26.90 -0.20 -0.03
CA LYS A 260 25.76 0.69 -0.24
C LYS A 260 25.14 1.08 1.09
N GLN A 261 24.88 2.37 1.26
CA GLN A 261 24.14 2.87 2.41
C GLN A 261 22.65 3.00 2.08
N VAL A 262 21.80 2.56 2.99
CA VAL A 262 20.33 2.67 2.88
C VAL A 262 19.80 3.43 4.09
N HIS A 263 19.22 4.59 3.84
CA HIS A 263 18.80 5.52 4.90
C HIS A 263 17.28 5.45 5.14
N VAL A 264 16.90 5.23 6.39
CA VAL A 264 15.53 5.31 6.91
C VAL A 264 15.42 6.55 7.77
N LEU A 265 14.32 7.29 7.63
CA LEU A 265 14.01 8.45 8.44
C LEU A 265 12.82 8.16 9.34
N THR A 266 12.92 8.63 10.59
CA THR A 266 11.82 8.55 11.56
C THR A 266 11.77 9.76 12.49
N THR A 267 10.59 10.02 13.05
CA THR A 267 10.40 10.94 14.18
C THR A 267 10.60 10.25 15.53
N ARG A 268 10.67 8.91 15.57
CA ARG A 268 10.88 8.12 16.79
C ARG A 268 12.34 8.17 17.23
N THR A 269 12.63 8.95 18.25
CA THR A 269 13.96 9.01 18.88
C THR A 269 14.12 8.04 20.05
N ASP A 270 13.01 7.54 20.57
CA ASP A 270 12.91 6.66 21.73
C ASP A 270 13.16 5.18 21.42
N LEU A 271 12.90 4.73 20.19
CA LEU A 271 13.08 3.33 19.81
C LEU A 271 14.55 2.98 19.51
N PRO A 272 14.99 1.74 19.76
CA PRO A 272 16.27 1.26 19.26
C PRO A 272 16.38 1.34 17.72
N ALA A 273 17.56 1.65 17.19
CA ALA A 273 17.78 1.74 15.74
C ALA A 273 17.44 0.42 15.00
N VAL A 274 17.69 -0.70 15.66
CA VAL A 274 17.37 -2.04 15.17
C VAL A 274 15.87 -2.24 14.96
N GLU A 275 15.04 -1.69 15.86
CA GLU A 275 13.58 -1.76 15.79
C GLU A 275 13.05 -0.92 14.62
N ILE A 276 13.61 0.29 14.41
CA ILE A 276 13.29 1.13 13.25
C ILE A 276 13.57 0.38 11.94
N MET A 277 14.70 -0.33 11.86
CA MET A 277 15.07 -1.08 10.68
C MET A 277 14.17 -2.30 10.46
N TYR A 278 13.90 -3.06 11.53
CA TYR A 278 12.97 -4.19 11.50
C TYR A 278 11.59 -3.75 11.00
N ARG A 279 11.03 -2.67 11.57
CA ARG A 279 9.70 -2.15 11.17
C ARG A 279 9.69 -1.62 9.75
N MET A 280 10.77 -0.99 9.29
CA MET A 280 10.83 -0.55 7.90
C MET A 280 10.88 -1.73 6.91
N GLY A 281 11.57 -2.81 7.27
CA GLY A 281 11.58 -4.07 6.51
C GLY A 281 10.23 -4.77 6.50
N SER A 282 9.57 -4.83 7.66
CA SER A 282 8.26 -5.45 7.87
C SER A 282 7.12 -4.82 7.07
N ARG A 283 7.29 -3.58 6.56
CA ARG A 283 6.38 -2.96 5.58
C ARG A 283 6.12 -3.87 4.36
N TRP A 284 7.10 -4.70 3.99
CA TRP A 284 6.96 -5.64 2.87
C TRP A 284 5.85 -6.70 3.09
N ARG A 285 5.39 -6.91 4.34
CA ARG A 285 4.23 -7.76 4.64
C ARG A 285 2.97 -7.29 3.88
N GLN A 286 2.83 -6.00 3.60
CA GLN A 286 1.72 -5.46 2.78
C GLN A 286 1.74 -5.98 1.33
N GLU A 287 2.92 -6.19 0.73
CA GLU A 287 3.02 -6.77 -0.61
C GLU A 287 2.59 -8.25 -0.62
N ASN A 288 2.75 -8.97 0.50
CA ASN A 288 2.23 -10.33 0.64
C ASN A 288 0.70 -10.34 0.57
N TYR A 289 0.03 -9.37 1.21
CA TYR A 289 -1.41 -9.18 1.05
C TYR A 289 -1.77 -8.95 -0.43
N PHE A 290 -1.11 -8.02 -1.12
CA PHE A 290 -1.43 -7.74 -2.54
C PHE A 290 -1.23 -8.97 -3.43
N ARG A 291 -0.18 -9.76 -3.19
CA ARG A 291 0.07 -11.01 -3.91
C ARG A 291 -1.05 -12.02 -3.66
N TYR A 292 -1.39 -12.25 -2.40
CA TYR A 292 -2.43 -13.20 -2.01
C TYR A 292 -3.80 -12.78 -2.56
N ALA A 293 -4.20 -11.53 -2.32
CA ALA A 293 -5.51 -11.02 -2.69
C ALA A 293 -5.69 -10.97 -4.22
N ARG A 294 -4.62 -10.76 -4.99
CA ARG A 294 -4.66 -10.88 -6.45
C ARG A 294 -4.91 -12.33 -6.89
N GLY A 295 -4.19 -13.29 -6.31
CA GLY A 295 -4.30 -14.70 -6.67
C GLY A 295 -5.60 -15.36 -6.22
N HIS A 296 -6.15 -14.96 -5.07
CA HIS A 296 -7.23 -15.70 -4.40
C HIS A 296 -8.49 -14.89 -4.12
N LEU A 297 -8.41 -13.56 -4.04
CA LEU A 297 -9.54 -12.70 -3.64
C LEU A 297 -9.98 -11.72 -4.73
N GLY A 298 -9.44 -11.83 -5.94
CA GLY A 298 -9.81 -10.98 -7.07
C GLY A 298 -9.53 -9.49 -6.82
N LEU A 299 -8.44 -9.14 -6.12
CA LEU A 299 -8.09 -7.75 -5.80
C LEU A 299 -8.24 -6.82 -7.03
N ASP A 300 -7.69 -7.24 -8.16
CA ASP A 300 -7.65 -6.49 -9.42
C ASP A 300 -8.90 -6.64 -10.29
N SER A 301 -9.93 -7.37 -9.84
CA SER A 301 -11.16 -7.53 -10.63
C SER A 301 -11.95 -6.23 -10.76
N HIS A 302 -12.75 -6.17 -11.82
CA HIS A 302 -13.75 -5.14 -12.04
C HIS A 302 -15.07 -5.64 -11.49
N ASP A 303 -15.51 -5.04 -10.38
CA ASP A 303 -16.71 -5.45 -9.65
C ASP A 303 -17.97 -4.70 -10.13
N SER A 304 -17.76 -3.72 -11.01
CA SER A 304 -18.79 -2.91 -11.66
C SER A 304 -18.30 -2.46 -13.03
N TYR A 305 -19.24 -2.30 -13.97
CA TYR A 305 -19.01 -1.70 -15.29
C TYR A 305 -19.42 -0.22 -15.35
N ALA A 306 -19.97 0.30 -14.25
CA ALA A 306 -20.44 1.68 -14.17
C ALA A 306 -19.25 2.65 -14.15
N ALA A 307 -19.47 3.79 -14.81
CA ALA A 307 -18.54 4.90 -14.86
C ALA A 307 -19.33 6.21 -15.05
N SER A 308 -18.80 7.31 -14.54
CA SER A 308 -19.32 8.66 -14.74
C SER A 308 -18.30 9.53 -15.45
N GLN A 309 -18.70 10.71 -15.90
CA GLN A 309 -17.76 11.70 -16.42
C GLN A 309 -16.85 12.20 -15.27
N ASP A 310 -15.57 12.37 -15.58
CA ASP A 310 -14.65 13.12 -14.72
C ASP A 310 -14.98 14.61 -14.80
N ASP A 311 -14.55 15.38 -13.82
CA ASP A 311 -14.76 16.83 -13.78
C ASP A 311 -13.89 17.52 -14.85
N PRO A 312 -14.49 18.11 -15.91
CA PRO A 312 -13.74 18.74 -16.99
C PRO A 312 -12.98 19.99 -16.53
N ASP A 313 -13.43 20.65 -15.45
CA ASP A 313 -12.80 21.86 -14.91
C ASP A 313 -11.66 21.54 -13.93
N ARG A 314 -11.48 20.26 -13.59
CA ARG A 314 -10.42 19.80 -12.72
C ARG A 314 -9.05 20.23 -13.26
N SER A 315 -8.33 20.99 -12.44
CA SER A 315 -6.98 21.45 -12.77
C SER A 315 -6.00 20.28 -12.78
N VAL A 316 -5.28 20.06 -13.88
CA VAL A 316 -4.28 18.98 -14.04
C VAL A 316 -2.92 19.53 -14.47
N PRO A 317 -1.80 18.85 -14.12
CA PRO A 317 -0.47 19.24 -14.61
C PRO A 317 -0.42 19.26 -16.13
N ASN A 318 0.14 20.31 -16.71
CA ASN A 318 0.30 20.44 -18.16
C ASN A 318 1.53 19.65 -18.66
N PRO A 319 1.37 18.60 -19.50
CA PRO A 319 2.50 17.87 -20.05
C PRO A 319 3.48 18.74 -20.84
N ALA A 320 3.00 19.80 -21.50
CA ALA A 320 3.84 20.74 -22.24
C ALA A 320 4.83 21.48 -21.31
N LYS A 321 4.50 21.66 -20.03
CA LYS A 321 5.40 22.26 -19.05
C LYS A 321 6.64 21.39 -18.81
N ARG A 322 6.47 20.06 -18.81
CA ARG A 322 7.59 19.13 -18.67
C ARG A 322 8.47 19.13 -19.92
N HIS A 323 7.87 19.16 -21.12
CA HIS A 323 8.61 19.23 -22.38
C HIS A 323 9.44 20.52 -22.50
N SER A 324 8.86 21.68 -22.18
CA SER A 324 9.61 22.94 -22.15
C SER A 324 10.71 22.93 -21.09
N HIS A 325 10.51 22.29 -19.93
CA HIS A 325 11.58 22.15 -18.93
C HIS A 325 12.74 21.28 -19.45
N LEU A 326 12.45 20.19 -20.15
CA LEU A 326 13.47 19.35 -20.80
C LEU A 326 14.24 20.14 -21.85
N ALA A 327 13.58 21.01 -22.62
CA ALA A 327 14.26 21.91 -23.56
C ALA A 327 15.24 22.84 -22.84
N VAL A 328 14.85 23.43 -21.72
CA VAL A 328 15.76 24.26 -20.88
C VAL A 328 16.95 23.44 -20.37
N GLN A 329 16.72 22.20 -19.90
CA GLN A 329 17.81 21.33 -19.44
C GLN A 329 18.79 20.99 -20.57
N ASN A 330 18.27 20.66 -21.76
CA ASN A 330 19.08 20.35 -22.93
C ASN A 330 19.88 21.57 -23.42
N ALA A 331 19.27 22.76 -23.44
CA ALA A 331 19.94 24.01 -23.79
C ALA A 331 21.02 24.37 -22.76
N THR A 332 20.75 24.17 -21.47
CA THR A 332 21.75 24.35 -20.40
C THR A 332 22.94 23.42 -20.61
N ALA A 333 22.69 22.13 -20.85
CA ALA A 333 23.76 21.17 -21.12
C ALA A 333 24.54 21.50 -22.40
N ARG A 334 23.91 22.12 -23.41
CA ARG A 334 24.62 22.61 -24.59
C ARG A 334 25.53 23.79 -24.24
N VAL A 335 25.05 24.79 -23.50
CA VAL A 335 25.87 25.92 -23.04
C VAL A 335 27.11 25.43 -22.29
N GLU A 336 26.97 24.47 -21.36
CA GLU A 336 28.12 23.92 -20.64
C GLU A 336 29.14 23.24 -21.57
N ARG A 337 28.66 22.50 -22.58
CA ARG A 337 29.55 21.86 -23.57
C ARG A 337 30.26 22.89 -24.47
N GLU A 338 29.53 23.88 -25.00
CA GLU A 338 30.13 24.89 -25.86
C GLU A 338 31.06 25.81 -25.05
N ARG A 339 30.76 26.10 -23.77
CA ARG A 339 31.67 26.81 -22.87
C ARG A 339 32.99 26.06 -22.72
N ALA A 340 32.95 24.76 -22.42
CA ALA A 340 34.16 23.95 -22.31
C ALA A 340 34.97 23.90 -23.62
N ARG A 341 34.30 23.84 -24.78
CA ARG A 341 34.96 23.89 -26.10
C ARG A 341 35.59 25.25 -26.39
N THR A 342 34.86 26.34 -26.15
CA THR A 342 35.34 27.71 -26.31
C THR A 342 36.52 27.97 -25.38
N ASP A 343 36.46 27.54 -24.12
CA ASP A 343 37.57 27.66 -23.16
C ASP A 343 38.82 26.89 -23.64
N ALA A 344 38.65 25.65 -24.11
CA ALA A 344 39.74 24.85 -24.67
C ALA A 344 40.34 25.49 -25.94
N ALA A 345 39.50 26.01 -26.84
CA ALA A 345 39.93 26.64 -28.08
C ALA A 345 40.63 27.99 -27.83
N LEU A 346 40.14 28.79 -26.87
CA LEU A 346 40.80 30.02 -26.42
C LEU A 346 42.13 29.72 -25.73
N LEU A 347 42.21 28.66 -24.93
CA LEU A 347 43.47 28.22 -24.32
C LEU A 347 44.49 27.80 -25.38
N ALA A 348 44.08 26.99 -26.36
CA ALA A 348 44.92 26.60 -27.48
C ALA A 348 45.41 27.82 -28.29
N ALA A 349 44.50 28.75 -28.60
CA ALA A 349 44.83 29.99 -29.32
C ALA A 349 45.79 30.91 -28.55
N ARG A 350 45.86 30.79 -27.21
CA ARG A 350 46.75 31.58 -26.34
C ARG A 350 48.06 30.86 -25.98
N THR A 351 48.21 29.60 -26.36
CA THR A 351 49.41 28.80 -26.03
C THR A 351 50.39 28.82 -27.19
N THR A 352 51.57 29.41 -26.99
CA THR A 352 52.66 29.47 -28.00
C THR A 352 53.51 28.20 -28.02
N THR A 353 53.92 27.76 -29.21
CA THR A 353 54.99 26.76 -29.38
C THR A 353 56.34 27.35 -28.94
N PRO A 354 57.26 26.58 -28.32
CA PRO A 354 58.57 27.09 -27.92
C PRO A 354 59.32 27.75 -29.10
N GLY A 355 59.66 29.04 -28.96
CA GLY A 355 60.42 29.81 -29.96
C GLY A 355 59.64 30.83 -30.80
N GLN A 356 58.32 30.99 -30.61
CA GLN A 356 57.55 32.04 -31.29
C GLN A 356 57.19 33.22 -30.37
N ALA A 357 57.23 34.45 -30.91
CA ALA A 357 56.74 35.66 -30.23
C ALA A 357 55.21 35.61 -30.07
N GLY A 358 54.71 36.20 -28.98
CA GLY A 358 53.34 36.02 -28.48
C GLY A 358 52.20 36.12 -29.50
N VAL A 359 51.17 35.30 -29.32
CA VAL A 359 49.96 35.29 -30.16
C VAL A 359 49.01 36.41 -29.72
N VAL A 360 48.64 37.30 -30.64
CA VAL A 360 47.57 38.28 -30.45
C VAL A 360 46.25 37.68 -30.94
N VAL A 361 45.34 37.36 -30.01
CA VAL A 361 43.98 36.95 -30.37
C VAL A 361 43.22 38.19 -30.83
N THR A 362 42.93 38.29 -32.13
CA THR A 362 42.15 39.39 -32.70
C THR A 362 40.67 39.29 -32.33
N ASN A 363 39.93 40.39 -32.37
CA ASN A 363 38.48 40.39 -32.15
C ASN A 363 37.75 39.47 -33.14
N THR A 364 38.22 39.38 -34.39
CA THR A 364 37.66 38.47 -35.40
C THR A 364 37.81 37.01 -34.99
N LEU A 365 38.99 36.61 -34.51
CA LEU A 365 39.23 35.25 -34.03
C LEU A 365 38.44 34.96 -32.74
N HIS A 366 38.39 35.91 -31.81
CA HIS A 366 37.60 35.78 -30.59
C HIS A 366 36.10 35.58 -30.88
N ASN A 367 35.54 36.37 -31.79
CA ASN A 367 34.15 36.25 -32.21
C ASN A 367 33.89 34.90 -32.89
N ALA A 368 34.81 34.43 -33.73
CA ALA A 368 34.68 33.11 -34.35
C ALA A 368 34.70 31.96 -33.32
N LEU A 369 35.56 32.05 -32.29
CA LEU A 369 35.68 31.03 -31.24
C LEU A 369 34.51 31.04 -30.22
N THR A 370 33.80 32.17 -30.10
CA THR A 370 32.70 32.36 -29.15
C THR A 370 31.31 32.30 -29.80
N ALA A 371 31.22 32.33 -31.14
CA ALA A 371 29.95 32.35 -31.87
C ALA A 371 28.99 31.22 -31.47
N ASP A 372 29.49 29.99 -31.38
CA ASP A 372 28.66 28.83 -31.01
C ASP A 372 28.19 28.87 -29.54
N LEU A 373 29.00 29.46 -28.65
CA LEU A 373 28.63 29.70 -27.25
C LEU A 373 27.53 30.75 -27.15
N HIS A 374 27.66 31.90 -27.84
CA HIS A 374 26.63 32.93 -27.86
C HIS A 374 25.31 32.38 -28.43
N ALA A 375 25.36 31.63 -29.53
CA ALA A 375 24.17 30.99 -30.09
C ALA A 375 23.52 30.00 -29.09
N ALA A 376 24.32 29.24 -28.34
CA ALA A 376 23.80 28.36 -27.30
C ALA A 376 23.17 29.12 -26.12
N GLU A 377 23.74 30.27 -25.74
CA GLU A 377 23.20 31.16 -24.69
C GLU A 377 21.87 31.81 -25.13
N ASP A 378 21.76 32.24 -26.39
CA ASP A 378 20.52 32.76 -26.99
C ASP A 378 19.43 31.69 -27.01
N ASP A 379 19.75 30.46 -27.43
CA ASP A 379 18.81 29.34 -27.41
C ASP A 379 18.35 28.99 -25.98
N LEU A 380 19.24 29.09 -24.99
CA LEU A 380 18.87 28.91 -23.58
C LEU A 380 17.95 30.02 -23.09
N ALA A 381 18.20 31.27 -23.49
CA ALA A 381 17.34 32.40 -23.16
C ALA A 381 15.93 32.23 -23.76
N ALA A 382 15.84 31.85 -25.03
CA ALA A 382 14.59 31.52 -25.70
C ALA A 382 13.86 30.37 -25.00
N ALA A 383 14.54 29.25 -24.73
CA ALA A 383 13.94 28.11 -24.04
C ALA A 383 13.42 28.46 -22.63
N ARG A 384 14.12 29.33 -21.90
CA ARG A 384 13.68 29.84 -20.59
C ARG A 384 12.45 30.74 -20.72
N ALA A 385 12.42 31.63 -21.71
CA ALA A 385 11.29 32.49 -21.98
C ALA A 385 10.04 31.66 -22.35
N ASP A 386 10.18 30.68 -23.24
CA ASP A 386 9.09 29.76 -23.61
C ASP A 386 8.61 28.97 -22.40
N HIS A 387 9.53 28.39 -21.63
CA HIS A 387 9.17 27.66 -20.42
C HIS A 387 8.38 28.52 -19.44
N LYS A 388 8.73 29.81 -19.28
CA LYS A 388 7.99 30.74 -18.40
C LYS A 388 6.55 30.95 -18.87
N HIS A 389 6.32 31.08 -20.17
CA HIS A 389 4.98 31.31 -20.74
C HIS A 389 4.08 30.08 -20.71
N VAL A 390 4.64 28.87 -20.76
CA VAL A 390 3.83 27.65 -20.69
C VAL A 390 3.17 27.53 -19.30
N PRO A 391 1.82 27.46 -19.21
CA PRO A 391 1.13 27.33 -17.94
C PRO A 391 1.45 25.98 -17.29
N ALA A 392 1.66 25.97 -15.98
CA ALA A 392 1.98 24.74 -15.24
C ALA A 392 0.78 23.78 -15.12
N ARG A 393 -0.45 24.32 -15.18
CA ARG A 393 -1.70 23.58 -15.06
C ARG A 393 -2.70 24.01 -16.12
N VAL A 394 -3.55 23.09 -16.55
CA VAL A 394 -4.63 23.29 -17.53
C VAL A 394 -5.89 22.58 -17.05
N ARG A 395 -7.05 22.86 -17.68
CA ARG A 395 -8.29 22.12 -17.41
C ARG A 395 -8.22 20.72 -17.98
N LEU A 396 -8.84 19.76 -17.31
CA LEU A 396 -8.90 18.38 -17.79
C LEU A 396 -9.63 18.28 -19.13
N GLY A 397 -10.73 19.02 -19.31
CA GLY A 397 -11.54 19.00 -20.51
C GLY A 397 -10.75 19.37 -21.78
N ASP A 398 -9.77 20.27 -21.65
CA ASP A 398 -8.91 20.69 -22.76
C ASP A 398 -7.86 19.61 -23.09
N LEU A 399 -7.33 18.93 -22.07
CA LEU A 399 -6.27 17.92 -22.21
C LEU A 399 -6.81 16.53 -22.60
N ALA A 400 -7.94 16.13 -22.03
CA ALA A 400 -8.54 14.81 -22.18
C ALA A 400 -10.09 14.90 -22.22
N PRO A 401 -10.68 15.44 -23.30
CA PRO A 401 -12.14 15.57 -23.42
C PRO A 401 -12.87 14.23 -23.21
N GLY A 402 -13.94 14.24 -22.42
CA GLY A 402 -14.75 13.04 -22.14
C GLY A 402 -14.04 11.97 -21.32
N GLN A 403 -13.02 12.33 -20.54
CA GLN A 403 -12.43 11.41 -19.56
C GLN A 403 -13.49 11.01 -18.52
N GLN A 404 -13.44 9.74 -18.13
CA GLN A 404 -14.38 9.11 -17.22
C GLN A 404 -13.67 8.63 -15.94
N VAL A 405 -14.45 8.47 -14.88
CA VAL A 405 -14.05 7.82 -13.63
C VAL A 405 -14.90 6.57 -13.41
N LEU A 406 -14.28 5.49 -12.92
CA LEU A 406 -14.99 4.25 -12.62
C LEU A 406 -15.77 4.37 -11.31
N ASP A 407 -16.84 3.59 -11.18
CA ASP A 407 -17.59 3.47 -9.95
C ASP A 407 -16.70 3.01 -8.78
N THR A 408 -16.65 3.82 -7.73
CA THR A 408 -15.84 3.61 -6.53
C THR A 408 -16.61 2.91 -5.42
N GLU A 409 -17.91 3.18 -5.27
CA GLU A 409 -18.70 2.69 -4.14
C GLU A 409 -18.83 1.15 -4.17
N THR A 410 -19.17 0.57 -5.32
CA THR A 410 -19.25 -0.90 -5.45
C THR A 410 -17.89 -1.54 -5.21
N LYS A 411 -16.81 -0.89 -5.65
CA LYS A 411 -15.45 -1.39 -5.47
C LYS A 411 -15.04 -1.40 -3.99
N LEU A 412 -15.34 -0.33 -3.26
CA LEU A 412 -15.05 -0.23 -1.83
C LEU A 412 -15.84 -1.27 -1.00
N ILE A 413 -17.09 -1.56 -1.36
CA ILE A 413 -17.87 -2.65 -0.70
C ILE A 413 -17.20 -4.01 -0.94
N HIS A 414 -16.74 -4.30 -2.16
CA HIS A 414 -16.03 -5.55 -2.44
C HIS A 414 -14.67 -5.61 -1.73
N HIS A 415 -13.97 -4.48 -1.61
CA HIS A 415 -12.74 -4.43 -0.82
C HIS A 415 -13.00 -4.69 0.67
N ALA A 416 -14.08 -4.16 1.25
CA ALA A 416 -14.48 -4.49 2.62
C ALA A 416 -14.67 -6.00 2.81
N ILE A 417 -15.35 -6.67 1.86
CA ILE A 417 -15.51 -8.13 1.85
C ILE A 417 -14.14 -8.85 1.78
N ARG A 418 -13.23 -8.39 0.92
CA ARG A 418 -11.91 -9.01 0.73
C ARG A 418 -10.99 -8.81 1.93
N ILE A 419 -11.06 -7.65 2.58
CA ILE A 419 -10.34 -7.36 3.83
C ILE A 419 -10.80 -8.35 4.90
N ALA A 420 -12.11 -8.49 5.10
CA ALA A 420 -12.64 -9.45 6.06
C ALA A 420 -12.23 -10.90 5.75
N ALA A 421 -12.33 -11.32 4.48
CA ALA A 421 -11.93 -12.66 4.06
C ALA A 421 -10.42 -12.92 4.26
N PHE A 422 -9.57 -11.95 3.90
CA PHE A 422 -8.13 -12.06 4.10
C PHE A 422 -7.77 -12.13 5.57
N ASN A 423 -8.29 -11.23 6.41
CA ASN A 423 -7.98 -11.18 7.83
C ASN A 423 -8.43 -12.48 8.53
N THR A 424 -9.58 -13.05 8.13
CA THR A 424 -10.00 -14.38 8.61
C THR A 424 -9.04 -15.48 8.18
N THR A 425 -8.60 -15.49 6.91
CA THR A 425 -7.63 -16.49 6.45
C THR A 425 -6.30 -16.35 7.18
N THR A 426 -5.80 -15.13 7.39
CA THR A 426 -4.56 -14.90 8.13
C THR A 426 -4.68 -15.32 9.59
N ALA A 427 -5.83 -15.08 10.23
CA ALA A 427 -6.08 -15.56 11.59
C ALA A 427 -6.00 -17.09 11.67
N ILE A 428 -6.71 -17.81 10.78
CA ILE A 428 -6.67 -19.27 10.72
C ILE A 428 -5.25 -19.77 10.42
N ALA A 429 -4.55 -19.16 9.46
CA ALA A 429 -3.18 -19.54 9.12
C ALA A 429 -2.20 -19.28 10.28
N ARG A 430 -2.45 -18.25 11.10
CA ARG A 430 -1.68 -18.00 12.32
C ARG A 430 -1.97 -19.05 13.38
N ASP A 431 -3.23 -19.42 13.60
CA ASP A 431 -3.60 -20.45 14.56
C ASP A 431 -3.01 -21.82 14.16
N ILE A 432 -3.02 -22.15 12.86
CA ILE A 432 -2.33 -23.34 12.34
C ILE A 432 -0.83 -23.31 12.70
N ARG A 433 -0.17 -22.16 12.61
CA ARG A 433 1.28 -22.06 12.91
C ARG A 433 1.61 -22.16 14.39
N ILE A 434 0.76 -21.60 15.25
CA ILE A 434 1.07 -21.42 16.67
C ILE A 434 0.47 -22.53 17.53
N ASN A 435 -0.73 -23.00 17.17
CA ASN A 435 -1.55 -23.87 18.00
C ASN A 435 -1.66 -25.30 17.46
N THR A 436 -0.84 -25.68 16.46
CA THR A 436 -0.81 -27.05 15.91
C THR A 436 0.62 -27.55 15.72
N GLY A 437 0.81 -28.87 15.77
CA GLY A 437 2.06 -29.57 15.48
C GLY A 437 2.36 -29.72 13.99
N TYR A 438 1.70 -28.96 13.11
CA TYR A 438 1.88 -29.07 11.67
C TYR A 438 3.27 -28.62 11.23
N ALA A 439 4.17 -29.58 11.01
CA ALA A 439 5.59 -29.34 10.69
C ALA A 439 5.84 -28.45 9.47
N ARG A 440 4.85 -28.28 8.58
CA ARG A 440 4.93 -27.47 7.35
C ARG A 440 4.18 -26.14 7.46
N ALA A 441 3.75 -25.72 8.65
CA ALA A 441 2.91 -24.52 8.83
C ALA A 441 3.56 -23.24 8.29
N ASP A 442 4.89 -23.13 8.32
CA ASP A 442 5.59 -21.98 7.74
C ASP A 442 5.37 -21.84 6.23
N GLN A 443 5.28 -22.95 5.50
CA GLN A 443 5.10 -22.96 4.05
C GLN A 443 3.64 -23.17 3.62
N GLU A 444 2.88 -23.99 4.35
CA GLU A 444 1.61 -24.55 3.89
C GLU A 444 0.38 -24.02 4.66
N ALA A 445 0.52 -23.23 5.74
CA ALA A 445 -0.63 -22.80 6.56
C ALA A 445 -1.76 -22.09 5.79
N TYR A 446 -1.43 -21.18 4.86
CA TYR A 446 -2.44 -20.53 4.02
C TYR A 446 -3.12 -21.51 3.05
N THR A 447 -2.42 -22.53 2.59
CA THR A 447 -2.98 -23.57 1.73
C THR A 447 -3.92 -24.46 2.52
N LEU A 448 -3.48 -24.92 3.69
CA LEU A 448 -4.30 -25.74 4.60
C LEU A 448 -5.55 -24.99 5.08
N ALA A 449 -5.42 -23.71 5.44
CA ALA A 449 -6.56 -22.86 5.80
C ALA A 449 -7.63 -22.81 4.69
N ARG A 450 -7.21 -22.59 3.43
CA ARG A 450 -8.14 -22.59 2.30
C ARG A 450 -8.80 -23.94 2.08
N GLN A 451 -8.05 -25.03 2.23
CA GLN A 451 -8.57 -26.38 2.04
C GLN A 451 -9.69 -26.68 3.04
N VAL A 452 -9.46 -26.39 4.33
CA VAL A 452 -10.45 -26.56 5.41
C VAL A 452 -11.69 -25.71 5.19
N LEU A 453 -11.54 -24.46 4.74
CA LEU A 453 -12.66 -23.56 4.46
C LEU A 453 -13.58 -24.03 3.31
N THR A 454 -13.14 -25.03 2.55
CA THR A 454 -13.91 -25.65 1.45
C THR A 454 -14.23 -27.13 1.69
N GLN A 455 -13.85 -27.66 2.85
CA GLN A 455 -14.04 -29.06 3.20
C GLN A 455 -15.52 -29.34 3.51
N PRO A 456 -16.09 -30.46 3.01
CA PRO A 456 -17.40 -30.92 3.44
C PRO A 456 -17.45 -31.28 4.93
N GLY A 457 -18.64 -31.27 5.48
CA GLY A 457 -18.86 -31.63 6.87
C GLY A 457 -20.33 -31.50 7.26
N ASP A 458 -20.60 -31.82 8.52
CA ASP A 458 -21.92 -31.80 9.10
C ASP A 458 -22.08 -30.60 10.04
N ILE A 459 -23.27 -30.00 10.04
CA ILE A 459 -23.70 -29.02 11.05
C ILE A 459 -24.73 -29.72 11.93
N VAL A 460 -24.37 -29.97 13.18
CA VAL A 460 -25.16 -30.75 14.13
C VAL A 460 -25.58 -29.84 15.29
N PRO A 461 -26.78 -29.24 15.25
CA PRO A 461 -27.32 -28.51 16.39
C PRO A 461 -27.75 -29.48 17.48
N ASP A 462 -27.43 -29.17 18.73
CA ASP A 462 -27.91 -29.85 19.93
C ASP A 462 -28.44 -28.80 20.90
N GLU A 463 -29.75 -28.57 20.85
CA GLU A 463 -30.43 -27.58 21.68
C GLU A 463 -30.41 -27.96 23.16
N ALA A 464 -30.43 -29.27 23.48
CA ALA A 464 -30.42 -29.74 24.86
C ALA A 464 -29.05 -29.51 25.52
N ALA A 465 -27.96 -29.72 24.77
CA ALA A 465 -26.60 -29.42 25.23
C ALA A 465 -26.23 -27.93 25.05
N GLY A 466 -27.05 -27.13 24.35
CA GLY A 466 -26.74 -25.74 24.03
C GLY A 466 -25.53 -25.58 23.11
N THR A 467 -25.31 -26.52 22.18
CA THR A 467 -24.15 -26.53 21.28
C THR A 467 -24.52 -26.61 19.81
N LEU A 468 -23.64 -26.08 18.95
CA LEU A 468 -23.69 -26.23 17.51
C LEU A 468 -22.36 -26.84 17.05
N THR A 469 -22.38 -28.14 16.73
CA THR A 469 -21.16 -28.86 16.35
C THR A 469 -20.95 -28.79 14.84
N VAL A 470 -19.80 -28.27 14.42
CA VAL A 470 -19.30 -28.32 13.05
C VAL A 470 -18.32 -29.49 12.97
N ARG A 471 -18.73 -30.56 12.30
CA ARG A 471 -17.95 -31.81 12.17
C ARG A 471 -17.41 -31.93 10.75
N LEU A 472 -16.13 -31.67 10.54
CA LEU A 472 -15.47 -31.72 9.24
C LEU A 472 -15.16 -33.16 8.81
N ASP A 473 -15.20 -33.42 7.50
CA ASP A 473 -14.66 -34.66 6.92
C ASP A 473 -13.13 -34.67 6.95
N PRO A 474 -12.48 -35.86 7.01
CA PRO A 474 -11.03 -35.94 7.09
C PRO A 474 -10.35 -35.38 5.83
N LEU A 475 -9.13 -34.89 6.00
CA LEU A 475 -8.33 -34.35 4.89
C LEU A 475 -7.55 -35.47 4.16
N PRO A 476 -7.07 -35.23 2.92
CA PRO A 476 -6.36 -36.20 2.09
C PRO A 476 -5.09 -36.79 2.70
N THR A 477 -4.49 -36.16 3.72
CA THR A 477 -3.38 -36.74 4.49
C THR A 477 -3.68 -36.79 6.00
N SER A 478 -3.09 -37.76 6.72
CA SER A 478 -3.23 -37.88 8.18
C SER A 478 -2.65 -36.66 8.88
N ARG A 479 -1.42 -36.25 8.51
CA ARG A 479 -0.76 -35.04 9.05
C ARG A 479 -1.62 -33.77 8.98
N GLU A 480 -2.43 -33.62 7.94
CA GLU A 480 -3.33 -32.49 7.78
C GLU A 480 -4.59 -32.67 8.63
N THR A 481 -5.12 -33.90 8.70
CA THR A 481 -6.27 -34.22 9.57
C THR A 481 -5.92 -33.99 11.04
N ASP A 482 -4.74 -34.45 11.48
CA ASP A 482 -4.25 -34.30 12.86
C ASP A 482 -4.07 -32.81 13.23
N ALA A 483 -3.44 -32.04 12.34
CA ALA A 483 -3.29 -30.59 12.52
C ALA A 483 -4.64 -29.86 12.62
N ILE A 484 -5.64 -30.30 11.86
CA ILE A 484 -6.98 -29.71 11.91
C ILE A 484 -7.77 -30.19 13.13
N ALA A 485 -7.52 -31.38 13.65
CA ALA A 485 -8.07 -31.81 14.93
C ALA A 485 -7.59 -30.88 16.06
N GLU A 486 -6.29 -30.59 16.12
CA GLU A 486 -5.71 -29.64 17.08
C GLU A 486 -6.27 -28.22 16.90
N LEU A 487 -6.44 -27.77 15.66
CA LEU A 487 -7.10 -26.48 15.38
C LEU A 487 -8.57 -26.49 15.87
N CYS A 488 -9.31 -27.57 15.64
CA CYS A 488 -10.69 -27.72 16.11
C CYS A 488 -10.78 -27.68 17.64
N GLU A 489 -9.85 -28.32 18.35
CA GLU A 489 -9.75 -28.24 19.81
C GLU A 489 -9.52 -26.79 20.27
N HIS A 490 -8.56 -26.10 19.64
CA HIS A 490 -8.27 -24.70 19.94
C HIS A 490 -9.49 -23.79 19.72
N LEU A 491 -10.16 -23.92 18.57
CA LEU A 491 -11.35 -23.13 18.25
C LEU A 491 -12.52 -23.46 19.20
N THR A 492 -12.71 -24.71 19.58
CA THR A 492 -13.73 -25.12 20.55
C THR A 492 -13.46 -24.52 21.93
N ALA A 493 -12.20 -24.45 22.36
CA ALA A 493 -11.81 -23.88 23.65
C ALA A 493 -12.15 -22.38 23.77
N THR A 494 -12.35 -21.67 22.65
CA THR A 494 -12.80 -20.27 22.66
C THR A 494 -14.23 -20.09 23.18
N ARG A 495 -15.03 -21.16 23.21
CA ARG A 495 -16.46 -21.15 23.60
C ARG A 495 -17.27 -20.08 22.87
N THR A 496 -16.96 -19.87 21.58
CA THR A 496 -17.60 -18.85 20.76
C THR A 496 -19.09 -19.15 20.62
N THR A 497 -19.95 -18.20 20.98
CA THR A 497 -21.41 -18.31 20.74
C THR A 497 -21.72 -18.04 19.27
N TYR A 498 -22.56 -18.87 18.65
CA TYR A 498 -23.01 -18.64 17.28
C TYR A 498 -23.86 -17.36 17.23
N PRO A 499 -23.55 -16.41 16.33
CA PRO A 499 -24.23 -15.12 16.32
C PRO A 499 -25.75 -15.23 16.15
N GLY A 500 -26.51 -14.68 17.09
CA GLY A 500 -27.98 -14.65 17.05
C GLY A 500 -28.66 -15.87 17.68
N THR A 501 -27.91 -16.75 18.33
CA THR A 501 -28.42 -17.85 19.15
C THR A 501 -27.66 -17.91 20.48
N ASP A 502 -28.07 -18.79 21.39
CA ASP A 502 -27.34 -19.11 22.63
C ASP A 502 -26.48 -20.38 22.48
N LEU A 503 -26.34 -20.91 21.25
CA LEU A 503 -25.58 -22.13 20.99
C LEU A 503 -24.08 -21.85 20.98
N THR A 504 -23.32 -22.64 21.75
CA THR A 504 -21.86 -22.59 21.73
C THR A 504 -21.31 -23.42 20.57
N LEU A 505 -20.41 -22.83 19.78
CA LEU A 505 -19.76 -23.52 18.67
C LEU A 505 -18.76 -24.56 19.19
N ARG A 506 -18.88 -25.76 18.64
CA ARG A 506 -17.92 -26.86 18.82
C ARG A 506 -17.41 -27.29 17.47
N TYR A 507 -16.11 -27.50 17.35
CA TYR A 507 -15.47 -27.95 16.13
C TYR A 507 -14.84 -29.32 16.37
N GLU A 508 -14.99 -30.21 15.41
CA GLU A 508 -14.29 -31.49 15.40
C GLU A 508 -14.07 -31.95 13.95
N ILE A 509 -13.14 -32.87 13.75
CA ILE A 509 -12.89 -33.52 12.46
C ILE A 509 -13.05 -35.03 12.63
N LYS A 510 -13.66 -35.68 11.65
CA LYS A 510 -13.83 -37.13 11.63
C LYS A 510 -12.46 -37.81 11.49
N ASN A 511 -12.31 -38.97 12.12
CA ASN A 511 -11.11 -39.80 11.92
C ASN A 511 -11.05 -40.29 10.47
N ARG A 512 -9.83 -40.46 9.96
CA ARG A 512 -9.62 -41.19 8.71
C ARG A 512 -9.96 -42.67 8.94
N THR A 513 -10.93 -43.16 8.18
CA THR A 513 -11.21 -44.60 8.04
C THR A 513 -10.18 -45.29 7.17
#